data_AF-U2E0G4-F1
#
_entry.id   AF-U2E0G4-F1
#
_cell.length_a   1.000
_cell.length_b   1.000
_cell.length_c   1.000
_cell.angle_alpha   90.00
_cell.angle_beta   90.00
_cell.angle_gamma   90.00
#
_symmetry.space_group_name_H-M   'P 1'
#
loop_
_entity.id
_entity.type
_entity.pdbx_description
1 polymer ?
#
loop_
_entity_poly.entity_id
_entity_poly.type
_entity_poly.pdbx_seq_one_letter_code
_entity_poly.pdbx_strand_id
1 'polypeptide(L)'
;MIKRATTITALALAALTFGTMPGLATAQSNGATADQQQAQQLMQQYRQKAAKLQQIHQETIQSNPDLAAQQEDFEEQVRDAVEDQGYDVDKGQERVQEMAQKLQSGDLSDDERKAVMKDFQAERQQMVQARDAALQKPEIRSAGEKLQEDTLTAMKKQDGQTKKLLDDMDELRGQLREQMPAAAAAGGNG
;
A
#
# COMPACT_ATOMS: atom_id res chain seq x y z
N MET A 1 36.87 4.80 -4.74
CA MET A 1 35.78 5.80 -4.73
C MET A 1 34.60 5.20 -5.46
N ILE A 2 33.65 4.61 -4.73
CA ILE A 2 32.50 3.92 -5.30
C ILE A 2 31.35 4.93 -5.34
N LYS A 3 30.89 5.27 -6.55
CA LYS A 3 29.76 6.18 -6.76
C LYS A 3 28.49 5.47 -6.28
N ARG A 4 27.85 6.04 -5.25
CA ARG A 4 26.52 5.65 -4.81
C ARG A 4 25.54 6.04 -5.91
N ALA A 5 25.06 5.07 -6.67
CA ALA A 5 23.88 5.23 -7.52
C ALA A 5 22.68 5.22 -6.58
N THR A 6 22.24 6.41 -6.19
CA THR A 6 20.98 6.62 -5.49
C THR A 6 19.88 6.60 -6.55
N THR A 7 19.49 5.41 -7.01
CA THR A 7 18.32 5.27 -7.86
C THR A 7 17.11 5.13 -6.96
N ILE A 8 16.27 6.16 -7.01
CA ILE A 8 15.00 6.25 -6.31
C ILE A 8 14.02 5.34 -7.05
N THR A 9 13.98 4.06 -6.70
CA THR A 9 12.90 3.17 -7.13
C THR A 9 11.90 3.09 -5.99
N ALA A 10 11.04 4.10 -5.92
CA ALA A 10 9.87 4.11 -5.05
C ALA A 10 8.63 3.86 -5.92
N LEU A 11 8.58 2.70 -6.58
CA LEU A 11 7.30 2.10 -6.94
C LEU A 11 6.73 1.55 -5.65
N ALA A 12 5.96 2.41 -5.00
CA ALA A 12 5.21 2.05 -3.82
C ALA A 12 4.37 0.80 -4.14
N LEU A 13 4.73 -0.33 -3.50
CA LEU A 13 3.84 -1.44 -3.21
C LEU A 13 2.59 -0.91 -2.50
N ALA A 14 1.66 -0.37 -3.30
CA ALA A 14 0.39 0.16 -2.85
C ALA A 14 -0.67 -0.94 -2.96
N ALA A 15 -0.54 -1.95 -2.10
CA ALA A 15 -1.67 -2.79 -1.70
C ALA A 15 -1.58 -3.20 -0.22
N LEU A 16 -1.01 -2.34 0.63
CA LEU A 16 -1.48 -2.20 2.01
C LEU A 16 -2.36 -0.95 2.05
N THR A 17 -3.57 -1.06 1.53
CA THR A 17 -4.63 -0.07 1.72
C THR A 17 -5.02 -0.03 3.19
N PHE A 18 -4.19 0.58 4.02
CA PHE A 18 -4.62 1.12 5.29
C PHE A 18 -5.50 2.32 4.95
N GLY A 19 -6.80 2.06 4.90
CA GLY A 19 -7.81 3.09 4.70
C GLY A 19 -7.60 4.23 5.69
N THR A 20 -7.20 5.38 5.17
CA THR A 20 -7.42 6.67 5.81
C THR A 20 -8.93 6.91 5.79
N MET A 21 -9.65 6.38 6.78
CA MET A 21 -11.04 6.77 7.00
C MET A 21 -11.07 8.23 7.46
N PRO A 22 -11.73 9.14 6.73
CA PRO A 22 -12.04 10.47 7.22
C PRO A 22 -13.21 10.38 8.21
N GLY A 23 -13.02 10.88 9.44
CA GLY A 23 -14.14 11.17 10.35
C GLY A 23 -14.32 10.22 11.52
N LEU A 24 -13.38 10.21 12.48
CA LEU A 24 -13.74 9.97 13.88
C LEU A 24 -13.77 11.33 14.57
N ALA A 25 -14.95 11.96 14.55
CA ALA A 25 -15.30 12.93 15.56
C ALA A 25 -15.05 12.28 16.92
N THR A 26 -14.19 12.91 17.72
CA THR A 26 -13.87 12.50 19.09
C THR A 26 -15.13 12.64 19.95
N ALA A 27 -16.00 11.64 19.92
CA ALA A 27 -17.00 11.42 20.95
C ALA A 27 -16.25 11.02 22.22
N GLN A 28 -15.97 12.02 23.04
CA GLN A 28 -15.42 11.88 24.38
C GLN A 28 -16.48 11.21 25.27
N SER A 29 -16.62 9.88 25.16
CA SER A 29 -17.34 9.06 26.14
C SER A 29 -16.32 8.48 27.12
N ASN A 30 -16.38 8.96 28.36
CA ASN A 30 -15.67 8.40 29.50
C ASN A 30 -15.99 6.91 29.63
N GLY A 31 -14.96 6.06 29.55
CA GLY A 31 -15.01 4.63 29.80
C GLY A 31 -14.78 3.80 28.55
N ALA A 32 -13.52 3.54 28.20
CA ALA A 32 -13.21 2.47 27.25
C ALA A 32 -13.76 1.16 27.82
N THR A 33 -14.67 0.53 27.10
CA THR A 33 -15.15 -0.81 27.47
C THR A 33 -13.99 -1.80 27.42
N ALA A 34 -14.08 -2.91 28.17
CA ALA A 34 -13.05 -3.96 28.16
C ALA A 34 -12.71 -4.42 26.73
N ASP A 35 -13.72 -4.50 25.86
CA ASP A 35 -13.59 -4.85 24.44
C ASP A 35 -12.76 -3.82 23.66
N GLN A 36 -12.91 -2.52 23.97
CA GLN A 36 -12.13 -1.46 23.33
C GLN A 36 -10.66 -1.49 23.75
N GLN A 37 -10.38 -1.84 25.01
CA GLN A 37 -9.01 -2.01 25.51
C GLN A 37 -8.34 -3.24 24.89
N GLN A 38 -9.08 -4.34 24.74
CA GLN A 38 -8.58 -5.56 24.11
C GLN A 38 -8.25 -5.33 22.63
N ALA A 39 -9.13 -4.65 21.89
CA ALA A 39 -8.90 -4.31 20.49
C ALA A 39 -7.66 -3.41 20.32
N GLN A 40 -7.45 -2.46 21.24
CA GLN A 40 -6.25 -1.62 21.24
C GLN A 40 -4.96 -2.45 21.45
N GLN A 41 -4.99 -3.43 22.36
CA GLN A 41 -3.84 -4.30 22.60
C GLN A 41 -3.53 -5.18 21.38
N LEU A 42 -4.56 -5.77 20.74
CA LEU A 42 -4.37 -6.53 19.50
C LEU A 42 -3.80 -5.68 18.38
N MET A 43 -4.29 -4.45 18.22
CA MET A 43 -3.75 -3.50 17.24
C MET A 43 -2.29 -3.13 17.52
N GLN A 44 -1.90 -2.98 18.79
CA GLN A 44 -0.50 -2.73 19.15
C GLN A 44 0.39 -3.92 18.79
N GLN A 45 -0.03 -5.15 19.11
CA GLN A 45 0.71 -6.36 18.76
C GLN A 45 0.84 -6.52 17.24
N TYR A 46 -0.25 -6.27 16.49
CA TYR A 46 -0.26 -6.31 15.04
C TYR A 46 0.77 -5.34 14.45
N ARG A 47 0.80 -4.09 14.93
CA ARG A 47 1.76 -3.08 14.47
C ARG A 47 3.21 -3.46 14.75
N GLN A 48 3.49 -4.02 15.93
CA GLN A 48 4.84 -4.45 16.30
C GLN A 48 5.32 -5.60 15.40
N LYS A 49 4.48 -6.61 15.17
CA LYS A 49 4.82 -7.75 14.31
C LYS A 49 4.93 -7.34 12.84
N ALA A 50 4.04 -6.46 12.36
CA ALA A 50 4.13 -5.89 11.03
C ALA A 50 5.44 -5.11 10.82
N ALA A 51 5.86 -4.31 11.80
CA ALA A 51 7.13 -3.59 11.73
C ALA A 51 8.33 -4.55 11.68
N LYS A 52 8.30 -5.64 12.45
CA LYS A 52 9.35 -6.67 12.43
C LYS A 52 9.39 -7.42 11.09
N LEU A 53 8.25 -7.80 10.52
CA LEU A 53 8.18 -8.40 9.20
C LEU A 53 8.70 -7.46 8.11
N GLN A 54 8.36 -6.17 8.20
CA GLN A 54 8.85 -5.17 7.27
C GLN A 54 10.37 -5.00 7.35
N GLN A 55 10.95 -5.06 8.56
CA GLN A 55 12.39 -5.06 8.73
C GLN A 55 13.03 -6.29 8.09
N ILE A 56 12.51 -7.49 8.36
CA ILE A 56 13.02 -8.74 7.75
C ILE A 56 12.94 -8.66 6.23
N HIS A 57 11.83 -8.16 5.69
CA HIS A 57 11.65 -7.97 4.25
C HIS A 57 12.76 -7.06 3.68
N GLN A 58 12.99 -5.88 4.27
CA GLN A 58 14.05 -4.97 3.82
C GLN A 58 15.43 -5.61 3.86
N GLU A 59 15.78 -6.29 4.96
CA GLU A 59 17.05 -7.00 5.09
C GLU A 59 17.17 -8.11 4.04
N THR A 60 16.08 -8.81 3.74
CA THR A 60 16.01 -9.86 2.72
C THR A 60 16.26 -9.30 1.31
N ILE A 61 15.64 -8.17 0.95
CA ILE A 61 15.87 -7.55 -0.36
C ILE A 61 17.32 -7.05 -0.47
N GLN A 62 17.85 -6.44 0.60
CA GLN A 62 19.22 -5.95 0.62
C GLN A 62 20.26 -7.08 0.53
N SER A 63 19.98 -8.25 1.10
CA SER A 63 20.87 -9.40 1.08
C SER A 63 20.68 -10.31 -0.13
N ASN A 64 19.64 -10.10 -0.94
CA ASN A 64 19.29 -10.96 -2.07
C ASN A 64 19.15 -10.14 -3.38
N PRO A 65 20.26 -9.95 -4.12
CA PRO A 65 20.26 -9.15 -5.35
C PRO A 65 19.37 -9.73 -6.45
N ASP A 66 19.21 -11.05 -6.51
CA ASP A 66 18.32 -11.69 -7.49
C ASP A 66 16.86 -11.33 -7.20
N LEU A 67 16.47 -11.28 -5.92
CA LEU A 67 15.13 -10.86 -5.52
C LEU A 67 14.90 -9.36 -5.77
N ALA A 68 15.92 -8.53 -5.59
CA ALA A 68 15.83 -7.11 -5.96
C ALA A 68 15.63 -6.94 -7.47
N ALA A 69 16.36 -7.68 -8.30
CA ALA A 69 16.16 -7.67 -9.75
C ALA A 69 14.76 -8.16 -10.15
N GLN A 70 14.24 -9.20 -9.51
CA GLN A 70 12.86 -9.66 -9.73
C GLN A 70 11.81 -8.59 -9.39
N GLN A 71 12.06 -7.74 -8.37
CA GLN A 71 11.17 -6.63 -8.04
C GLN A 71 11.18 -5.56 -9.13
N GLU A 72 12.37 -5.16 -9.58
CA GLU A 72 12.54 -4.19 -10.66
C GLU A 72 11.88 -4.70 -11.96
N ASP A 73 12.13 -5.95 -12.34
CA ASP A 73 11.52 -6.58 -13.52
C ASP A 73 9.99 -6.62 -13.45
N PHE A 74 9.43 -6.93 -12.27
CA PHE A 74 7.98 -6.95 -12.06
C PHE A 74 7.38 -5.54 -12.15
N GLU A 75 8.05 -4.54 -11.56
CA GLU A 75 7.62 -3.14 -11.62
C GLU A 75 7.62 -2.60 -13.06
N GLU A 76 8.63 -2.94 -13.86
CA GLU A 76 8.70 -2.60 -15.28
C GLU A 76 7.58 -3.26 -16.06
N GLN A 77 7.34 -4.56 -15.87
CA GLN A 77 6.24 -5.28 -16.52
C GLN A 77 4.87 -4.67 -16.19
N VAL A 78 4.65 -4.27 -14.93
CA VAL A 78 3.40 -3.60 -14.54
C VAL A 78 3.27 -2.24 -15.21
N ARG A 79 4.35 -1.45 -15.26
CA ARG A 79 4.38 -0.15 -15.93
C ARG A 79 4.03 -0.30 -17.41
N ASP A 80 4.71 -1.18 -18.13
CA ASP A 80 4.45 -1.43 -19.54
C ASP A 80 3.01 -1.89 -19.77
N ALA A 81 2.52 -2.79 -18.92
CA ALA A 81 1.15 -3.26 -19.00
C ALA A 81 0.11 -2.15 -18.74
N VAL A 82 0.43 -1.14 -17.93
CA VAL A 82 -0.41 0.05 -17.70
C VAL A 82 -0.37 0.99 -18.91
N GLU A 83 0.80 1.20 -19.49
CA GLU A 83 0.96 2.01 -20.72
C GLU A 83 0.19 1.39 -21.89
N ASP A 84 0.20 0.06 -22.01
CA ASP A 84 -0.64 -0.68 -22.96
C ASP A 84 -2.15 -0.46 -22.75
N GLN A 85 -2.59 -0.13 -21.53
CA GLN A 85 -3.99 0.24 -21.26
C GLN A 85 -4.30 1.70 -21.64
N GLY A 86 -3.34 2.41 -22.22
CA GLY A 86 -3.49 3.79 -22.68
C GLY A 86 -3.25 4.84 -21.58
N TYR A 87 -2.65 4.46 -20.45
CA TYR A 87 -2.26 5.40 -19.40
C TYR A 87 -0.75 5.60 -19.37
N ASP A 88 -0.29 6.80 -19.71
CA ASP A 88 1.11 7.21 -19.62
C ASP A 88 1.47 7.49 -18.16
N VAL A 89 2.30 6.61 -17.57
CA VAL A 89 2.64 6.64 -16.14
C VAL A 89 3.43 7.89 -15.78
N ASP A 90 4.41 8.25 -16.60
CA ASP A 90 5.30 9.38 -16.34
C ASP A 90 4.54 10.71 -16.47
N LYS A 91 3.78 10.88 -17.56
CA LYS A 91 2.95 12.09 -17.70
C LYS A 91 1.85 12.16 -16.64
N GLY A 92 1.30 11.02 -16.22
CA GLY A 92 0.33 10.96 -15.13
C GLY A 92 0.91 11.46 -13.81
N GLN A 93 2.14 11.05 -13.49
CA GLN A 93 2.86 11.55 -12.32
C GLN A 93 3.10 13.07 -12.41
N GLU A 94 3.50 13.60 -13.57
CA GLU A 94 3.66 15.04 -13.78
C GLU A 94 2.34 15.80 -13.55
N ARG A 95 1.23 15.34 -14.12
CA ARG A 95 -0.10 15.94 -13.94
C ARG A 95 -0.50 15.98 -12.46
N VAL A 96 -0.31 14.87 -11.75
CA VAL A 96 -0.61 14.78 -10.31
C VAL A 96 0.24 15.76 -9.49
N GLN A 97 1.53 15.88 -9.79
CA GLN A 97 2.42 16.83 -9.10
C GLN A 97 2.01 18.28 -9.36
N GLU A 98 1.70 18.63 -10.61
CA GLU A 98 1.24 19.98 -10.97
C GLU A 98 -0.06 20.34 -10.22
N MET A 99 -1.03 19.43 -10.21
CA MET A 99 -2.29 19.63 -9.47
C MET A 99 -2.04 19.79 -7.96
N ALA A 100 -1.17 18.97 -7.37
CA ALA A 100 -0.82 19.08 -5.95
C ALA A 100 -0.18 20.44 -5.63
N GLN A 101 0.75 20.91 -6.46
CA GLN A 101 1.38 22.23 -6.30
C GLN A 101 0.35 23.36 -6.39
N LYS A 102 -0.55 23.32 -7.38
CA LYS A 102 -1.64 24.30 -7.51
C LYS A 102 -2.51 24.35 -6.24
N LEU A 103 -2.90 23.19 -5.72
CA LEU A 103 -3.72 23.10 -4.52
C LEU A 103 -3.02 23.60 -3.25
N GLN A 104 -1.71 23.39 -3.15
CA GLN A 104 -0.86 23.82 -2.04
C GLN A 104 -0.49 25.30 -2.08
N SER A 105 -0.40 25.90 -3.28
CA SER A 105 -0.03 27.32 -3.46
C SER A 105 -0.90 28.28 -2.66
N GLY A 106 -2.19 27.94 -2.48
CA GLY A 106 -3.16 28.81 -1.81
C GLY A 106 -3.71 29.93 -2.70
N ASP A 107 -3.23 30.05 -3.94
CA ASP A 107 -3.55 31.14 -4.87
C ASP A 107 -4.81 30.89 -5.71
N LEU A 108 -5.48 29.76 -5.51
CA LEU A 108 -6.68 29.38 -6.24
C LEU A 108 -7.94 29.98 -5.60
N SER A 109 -8.83 30.54 -6.42
CA SER A 109 -10.21 30.78 -6.03
C SER A 109 -10.93 29.47 -5.70
N ASP A 110 -12.08 29.55 -5.04
CA ASP A 110 -12.86 28.37 -4.66
C ASP A 110 -13.29 27.53 -5.87
N ASP A 111 -13.61 28.17 -7.00
CA ASP A 111 -14.04 27.46 -8.21
C ASP A 111 -12.85 26.83 -8.96
N GLU A 112 -11.69 27.49 -8.99
CA GLU A 112 -10.45 26.89 -9.51
C GLU A 112 -10.00 25.71 -8.65
N ARG A 113 -10.09 25.84 -7.32
CA ARG A 113 -9.79 24.75 -6.39
C ARG A 113 -10.70 23.54 -6.65
N LYS A 114 -12.01 23.75 -6.84
CA LYS A 114 -12.95 22.67 -7.19
C LYS A 114 -12.60 22.03 -8.53
N ALA A 115 -12.23 22.82 -9.53
CA ALA A 115 -11.83 22.32 -10.85
C ALA A 115 -10.58 21.43 -10.73
N VAL A 116 -9.52 21.90 -10.07
CA VAL A 116 -8.30 21.11 -9.87
C VAL A 116 -8.58 19.83 -9.08
N MET A 117 -9.46 19.89 -8.07
CA MET A 117 -9.87 18.68 -7.34
C MET A 117 -10.63 17.68 -8.21
N LYS A 118 -11.48 18.14 -9.12
CA LYS A 118 -12.20 17.29 -10.07
C LYS A 118 -11.22 16.62 -11.03
N ASP A 119 -10.27 17.37 -11.58
CA ASP A 119 -9.26 16.84 -12.49
C ASP A 119 -8.37 15.81 -11.79
N PHE A 120 -8.00 16.07 -10.53
CA PHE A 120 -7.24 15.13 -9.71
C PHE A 120 -8.00 13.80 -9.50
N GLN A 121 -9.31 13.88 -9.24
CA GLN A 121 -10.15 12.69 -9.09
C GLN A 121 -10.26 11.89 -10.40
N ALA A 122 -10.43 12.57 -11.54
CA ALA A 122 -10.47 11.96 -12.85
C ALA A 122 -9.15 11.27 -13.21
N GLU A 123 -8.03 11.94 -12.98
CA GLU A 123 -6.68 11.40 -13.17
C GLU A 123 -6.47 10.12 -12.34
N ARG A 124 -6.82 10.18 -11.05
CA ARG A 124 -6.72 9.03 -10.14
C ARG A 124 -7.60 7.87 -10.63
N GLN A 125 -8.80 8.14 -11.14
CA GLN A 125 -9.69 7.12 -11.64
C GLN A 125 -9.10 6.41 -12.87
N GLN A 126 -8.56 7.18 -13.82
CA GLN A 126 -7.92 6.63 -15.02
C GLN A 126 -6.73 5.75 -14.67
N MET A 127 -5.84 6.25 -13.79
CA MET A 127 -4.68 5.50 -13.30
C MET A 127 -5.10 4.17 -12.66
N VAL A 128 -6.11 4.20 -11.77
CA VAL A 128 -6.59 2.99 -11.08
C VAL A 128 -7.18 2.00 -12.07
N GLN A 129 -7.98 2.45 -13.03
CA GLN A 129 -8.56 1.57 -14.06
C GLN A 129 -7.48 0.89 -14.91
N ALA A 130 -6.50 1.64 -15.38
CA ALA A 130 -5.39 1.12 -16.16
C ALA A 130 -4.55 0.12 -15.37
N ARG A 131 -4.22 0.45 -14.12
CA ARG A 131 -3.48 -0.44 -13.21
C ARG A 131 -4.26 -1.72 -12.92
N ASP A 132 -5.55 -1.62 -12.60
CA ASP A 132 -6.35 -2.79 -12.27
C ASP A 132 -6.50 -3.71 -13.49
N ALA A 133 -6.62 -3.17 -14.71
CA ALA A 133 -6.61 -3.96 -15.94
C ALA A 133 -5.23 -4.58 -16.22
N ALA A 134 -4.13 -3.85 -16.01
CA ALA A 134 -2.77 -4.37 -16.15
C ALA A 134 -2.51 -5.55 -15.18
N LEU A 135 -2.89 -5.41 -13.91
CA LEU A 135 -2.76 -6.46 -12.90
C LEU A 135 -3.69 -7.67 -13.14
N GLN A 136 -4.67 -7.55 -14.04
CA GLN A 136 -5.50 -8.67 -14.45
C GLN A 136 -4.87 -9.51 -15.57
N LYS A 137 -3.84 -9.00 -16.26
CA LYS A 137 -3.15 -9.74 -17.30
C LYS A 137 -2.49 -11.01 -16.72
N PRO A 138 -2.65 -12.19 -17.36
CA PRO A 138 -2.13 -13.46 -16.82
C PRO A 138 -0.64 -13.46 -16.52
N GLU A 139 0.16 -12.85 -17.37
CA GLU A 139 1.61 -12.74 -17.24
C GLU A 139 2.00 -11.91 -16.00
N ILE A 140 1.31 -10.80 -15.75
CA ILE A 140 1.54 -9.95 -14.58
C ILE A 140 1.14 -10.68 -13.31
N ARG A 141 0.01 -11.39 -13.31
CA ARG A 141 -0.40 -12.21 -12.17
C ARG A 141 0.63 -13.28 -11.83
N SER A 142 1.09 -14.02 -12.85
CA SER A 142 2.07 -15.07 -12.66
C SER A 142 3.41 -14.53 -12.16
N ALA A 143 3.87 -13.41 -12.70
CA ALA A 143 5.08 -12.74 -12.23
C ALA A 143 4.94 -12.27 -10.76
N GLY A 144 3.78 -11.70 -10.40
CA GLY A 144 3.49 -11.27 -9.04
C GLY A 144 3.42 -12.43 -8.03
N GLU A 145 2.76 -13.53 -8.39
CA GLU A 145 2.72 -14.76 -7.57
C GLU A 145 4.13 -15.31 -7.34
N LYS A 146 4.93 -15.40 -8.41
CA LYS A 146 6.32 -15.85 -8.33
C LYS A 146 7.15 -14.95 -7.40
N LEU A 147 7.08 -13.64 -7.59
CA LEU A 147 7.81 -12.68 -6.76
C LEU A 147 7.41 -12.81 -5.29
N GLN A 148 6.12 -12.99 -5.00
CA GLN A 148 5.62 -13.19 -3.65
C GLN A 148 6.17 -14.49 -3.02
N GLU A 149 6.15 -15.60 -3.76
CA GLU A 149 6.67 -16.89 -3.30
C GLU A 149 8.18 -16.85 -3.03
N ASP A 150 8.94 -16.24 -3.96
CA ASP A 150 10.39 -16.09 -3.86
C ASP A 150 10.75 -15.18 -2.68
N THR A 151 10.01 -14.08 -2.48
CA THR A 151 10.16 -13.18 -1.33
C THR A 151 9.92 -13.90 -0.02
N LEU A 152 8.79 -14.61 0.12
CA LEU A 152 8.46 -15.34 1.34
C LEU A 152 9.48 -16.45 1.64
N THR A 153 9.96 -17.13 0.60
CA THR A 153 11.01 -18.15 0.72
C THR A 153 12.31 -17.52 1.20
N ALA A 154 12.71 -16.38 0.64
CA ALA A 154 13.92 -15.68 1.02
C ALA A 154 13.83 -15.15 2.46
N MET A 155 12.69 -14.57 2.86
CA MET A 155 12.49 -14.07 4.23
C MET A 155 12.60 -15.20 5.26
N LYS A 156 12.00 -16.37 4.99
CA LYS A 156 12.10 -17.55 5.87
C LYS A 156 13.53 -18.09 5.98
N LYS A 157 14.34 -17.95 4.93
CA LYS A 157 15.77 -18.31 4.95
C LYS A 157 16.60 -17.28 5.71
N GLN A 158 16.28 -16.00 5.55
CA GLN A 158 16.97 -14.88 6.20
C GLN A 158 16.72 -14.86 7.72
N ASP A 159 15.48 -15.05 8.15
CA ASP A 159 15.08 -15.00 9.56
C ASP A 159 14.13 -16.17 9.90
N GLY A 160 14.58 -17.03 10.84
CA GLY A 160 13.82 -18.22 11.27
C GLY A 160 12.53 -17.90 12.05
N GLN A 161 12.35 -16.67 12.53
CA GLN A 161 11.11 -16.21 13.16
C GLN A 161 10.06 -15.78 12.14
N THR A 162 10.43 -15.58 10.86
CA THR A 162 9.52 -15.12 9.80
C THR A 162 8.23 -15.93 9.77
N LYS A 163 8.33 -17.26 9.77
CA LYS A 163 7.15 -18.12 9.72
C LYS A 163 6.22 -17.86 10.91
N LYS A 164 6.78 -17.82 12.12
CA LYS A 164 6.00 -17.57 13.34
C LYS A 164 5.34 -16.19 13.29
N LEU A 165 6.05 -15.16 12.84
CA LEU A 165 5.50 -13.81 12.71
C LEU A 165 4.33 -13.75 11.73
N LEU A 166 4.41 -14.47 10.60
CA LEU A 166 3.31 -14.57 9.65
C LEU A 166 2.10 -15.29 10.27
N ASP A 167 2.32 -16.44 10.91
CA ASP A 167 1.26 -17.19 11.59
C ASP A 167 0.57 -16.34 12.69
N ASP A 168 1.36 -15.64 13.52
CA ASP A 168 0.86 -14.74 14.57
C ASP A 168 0.05 -13.57 13.97
N MET A 169 0.44 -13.06 12.81
CA MET A 169 -0.25 -11.96 12.13
C MET A 169 -1.62 -12.39 11.59
N ASP A 170 -1.72 -13.60 11.05
CA ASP A 170 -2.97 -14.17 10.59
C ASP A 170 -3.95 -14.39 11.75
N GLU A 171 -3.44 -14.89 12.89
CA GLU A 171 -4.24 -15.05 14.11
C GLU A 171 -4.75 -13.70 14.62
N LEU A 172 -3.88 -12.69 14.74
CA LEU A 172 -4.26 -11.35 15.19
C LEU A 172 -5.31 -10.71 14.27
N ARG A 173 -5.20 -10.92 12.95
CA ARG A 173 -6.20 -10.44 11.99
C ARG A 173 -7.56 -11.12 12.21
N GLY A 174 -7.57 -12.42 12.51
CA GLY A 174 -8.78 -13.15 12.90
C GLY A 174 -9.44 -12.56 14.15
N GLN A 175 -8.66 -12.40 15.22
CA GLN A 175 -9.14 -11.84 16.49
C GLN A 175 -9.65 -10.40 16.34
N LEU A 176 -8.96 -9.56 15.57
CA LEU A 176 -9.40 -8.18 15.28
C LEU A 176 -10.73 -8.15 14.51
N ARG A 177 -10.94 -9.09 13.58
CA ARG A 177 -12.19 -9.20 12.83
C ARG A 177 -13.36 -9.62 13.72
N GLU A 178 -13.11 -10.48 14.70
CA GLU A 178 -14.12 -10.92 15.68
C GLU A 178 -14.49 -9.81 16.66
N GLN A 179 -13.52 -8.97 17.04
CA GLN A 179 -13.74 -7.85 17.97
C GLN A 179 -14.34 -6.60 17.33
N MET A 180 -14.30 -6.46 16.01
CA MET A 180 -15.00 -5.37 15.32
C MET A 180 -16.45 -5.78 15.02
N PRO A 181 -17.47 -5.20 15.69
CA PRO A 181 -18.85 -5.49 15.36
C PRO A 181 -19.14 -5.10 13.90
N ALA A 182 -19.92 -5.94 13.22
CA ALA A 182 -20.26 -5.83 11.79
C ALA A 182 -20.81 -4.46 11.34
N ALA A 183 -21.20 -3.59 12.27
CA ALA A 183 -21.61 -2.20 12.02
C ALA A 183 -20.48 -1.32 11.43
N ALA A 184 -19.20 -1.64 11.65
CA ALA A 184 -18.07 -0.91 11.04
C ALA A 184 -17.75 -1.38 9.60
N ALA A 185 -18.24 -2.57 9.19
CA ALA A 185 -18.04 -3.11 7.84
C ALA A 185 -19.13 -2.69 6.83
N ALA A 186 -20.25 -2.14 7.32
CA ALA A 186 -21.41 -1.75 6.51
C ALA A 186 -21.57 -0.23 6.29
N GLY A 187 -20.62 0.60 6.75
CA GLY A 187 -20.64 2.06 6.57
C GLY A 187 -20.18 2.55 5.19
N GLY A 188 -20.32 1.72 4.16
CA GLY A 188 -19.85 1.97 2.79
C GLY A 188 -20.94 1.67 1.75
N ASN A 189 -22.17 2.09 2.00
CA ASN A 189 -23.16 2.38 0.97
C ASN A 189 -24.36 3.10 1.61
N GLY A 190 -24.48 4.39 1.30
CA GLY A 190 -25.54 5.29 1.72
C GLY A 190 -25.22 6.68 1.23
#